data_AF-A0A386C9J9-F1
#
_entry.id   AF-A0A386C9J9-F1
#
_cell.length_a   1.000
_cell.length_b   1.000
_cell.length_c   1.000
_cell.angle_alpha   90.00
_cell.angle_beta   90.00
_cell.angle_gamma   90.00
#
_symmetry.space_group_name_H-M   'P 1'
#
loop_
_entity.id
_entity.type
_entity.pdbx_description
1 polymer ?
#
loop_
_entity_poly.entity_id
_entity_poly.type
_entity_poly.pdbx_seq_one_letter_code
_entity_poly.pdbx_strand_id
1 'polypeptide(L)'
;AVSRAKFTADALLSRYLEERGSYPRAVALVLWGLDNIKTQGEGVAQALWLLGVRPVRDALNRATGVEIIPLEELQRPRIDVVMTVSGIFRDLFTPTMTLLDKAVRRVALLDEPPEMNYVRRHLSEAMEQGASEFDDAVTRVFSNAPGNYGTNVNFMVMDSQWDTAETL
;
A
#
# COMPACT_ATOMS: atom_id res chain seq x y z
N ALA A 1 -6.14 -9.72 -12.85
CA ALA A 1 -5.54 -8.79 -11.86
C ALA A 1 -4.35 -9.43 -11.14
N VAL A 2 -4.55 -10.40 -10.24
CA VAL A 2 -3.49 -10.94 -9.35
C VAL A 2 -2.22 -11.40 -10.09
N SER A 3 -2.34 -12.22 -11.13
CA SER A 3 -1.16 -12.68 -11.88
C SER A 3 -0.38 -11.55 -12.55
N ARG A 4 -1.07 -10.53 -13.07
CA ARG A 4 -0.42 -9.37 -13.69
C ARG A 4 0.23 -8.47 -12.64
N ALA A 5 -0.47 -8.26 -11.53
CA ALA A 5 0.03 -7.53 -10.38
C ALA A 5 1.33 -8.13 -9.83
N LYS A 6 1.39 -9.45 -9.67
CA LYS A 6 2.61 -10.17 -9.29
C LYS A 6 3.76 -9.86 -10.24
N PHE A 7 3.54 -10.04 -11.55
CA PHE A 7 4.55 -9.76 -12.57
C PHE A 7 5.08 -8.32 -12.50
N THR A 8 4.18 -7.33 -12.43
CA THR A 8 4.58 -5.92 -12.38
C THR A 8 5.29 -5.55 -11.08
N ALA A 9 4.82 -6.05 -9.95
CA ALA A 9 5.45 -5.79 -8.65
C ALA A 9 6.83 -6.47 -8.55
N ASP A 10 6.97 -7.71 -9.03
CA ASP A 10 8.27 -8.38 -9.07
C ASP A 10 9.24 -7.63 -10.00
N ALA A 11 8.78 -7.16 -11.17
CA ALA A 11 9.60 -6.36 -12.07
C ALA A 11 10.06 -5.03 -11.44
N LEU A 12 9.20 -4.35 -10.67
CA LEU A 12 9.55 -3.16 -9.90
C LEU A 12 10.66 -3.46 -8.89
N LEU A 13 10.51 -4.54 -8.13
CA LEU A 13 11.47 -4.92 -7.09
C LEU A 13 12.81 -5.36 -7.69
N SER A 14 12.80 -6.16 -8.76
CA SER A 14 14.02 -6.59 -9.46
C SER A 14 14.80 -5.39 -9.98
N ARG A 15 14.12 -4.44 -10.64
CA ARG A 15 14.78 -3.23 -11.13
C ARG A 15 15.39 -2.41 -9.99
N TYR A 16 14.66 -2.22 -8.89
CA TYR A 16 15.20 -1.49 -7.73
C TYR A 16 16.41 -2.21 -7.12
N LEU A 17 16.34 -3.55 -7.01
CA LEU A 17 17.44 -4.37 -6.49
C LEU A 17 18.68 -4.29 -7.38
N GLU A 18 18.52 -4.31 -8.71
CA GLU A 18 19.60 -4.13 -9.67
C GLU A 18 20.25 -2.74 -9.55
N GLU A 19 19.44 -1.68 -9.40
CA GLU A 19 19.94 -0.30 -9.31
C GLU A 19 20.54 0.06 -7.94
N ARG A 20 20.07 -0.55 -6.85
CA ARG A 20 20.42 -0.14 -5.47
C ARG A 20 21.08 -1.23 -4.62
N GLY A 21 21.15 -2.46 -5.10
CA GLY A 21 21.73 -3.60 -4.38
C GLY A 21 20.95 -4.08 -3.15
N SER A 22 19.75 -3.54 -2.91
CA SER A 22 18.86 -3.94 -1.80
C SER A 22 17.40 -3.75 -2.19
N TYR A 23 16.48 -4.43 -1.50
CA TYR A 23 15.04 -4.21 -1.68
C TYR A 23 14.62 -2.84 -1.13
N PRO A 24 13.61 -2.18 -1.73
CA PRO A 24 13.09 -0.94 -1.18
C PRO A 24 12.44 -1.22 0.18
N ARG A 25 12.73 -0.39 1.18
CA ARG A 25 12.12 -0.52 2.52
C ARG A 25 10.63 -0.17 2.51
N ALA A 26 10.26 0.82 1.71
CA ALA A 26 8.87 1.23 1.50
C ALA A 26 8.61 1.62 0.05
N VAL A 27 7.35 1.47 -0.39
CA VAL A 27 6.84 1.94 -1.68
C VAL A 27 5.59 2.79 -1.42
N ALA A 28 5.58 4.01 -1.94
CA ALA A 28 4.38 4.84 -1.98
C ALA A 28 3.58 4.53 -3.25
N LEU A 29 2.31 4.15 -3.12
CA LEU A 29 1.41 3.84 -4.23
C LEU A 29 0.19 4.76 -4.22
N VAL A 30 -0.17 5.28 -5.40
CA VAL A 30 -1.43 5.97 -5.61
C VAL A 30 -2.44 5.02 -6.24
N LEU A 31 -3.59 4.82 -5.60
CA LEU A 31 -4.65 3.95 -6.11
C LEU A 31 -5.81 4.78 -6.66
N TRP A 32 -5.95 4.74 -7.99
CA TRP A 32 -7.05 5.40 -8.71
C TRP A 32 -8.25 4.46 -8.85
N GLY A 33 -9.45 4.98 -8.59
CA GLY A 33 -10.69 4.20 -8.73
C GLY A 33 -10.90 3.64 -10.14
N LEU A 34 -10.80 4.50 -11.17
CA LEU A 34 -11.03 4.12 -12.57
C LEU A 34 -10.08 3.03 -13.07
N ASP A 35 -8.80 3.08 -12.71
CA ASP A 35 -7.83 2.07 -13.12
C ASP A 35 -8.14 0.71 -12.50
N ASN A 36 -8.58 0.71 -11.24
CA ASN A 36 -8.99 -0.52 -10.57
C ASN A 36 -10.31 -1.09 -11.14
N ILE A 37 -11.23 -0.24 -11.64
CA ILE A 37 -12.39 -0.72 -12.41
C ILE A 37 -11.93 -1.40 -13.70
N LYS A 38 -11.12 -0.70 -14.50
CA LYS A 38 -10.67 -1.18 -15.82
C LYS A 38 -9.85 -2.47 -15.74
N THR A 39 -9.00 -2.58 -14.72
CA THR A 39 -8.07 -3.71 -14.57
C THR A 39 -8.59 -4.81 -13.64
N GLN A 40 -9.77 -4.62 -13.04
CA GLN A 40 -10.37 -5.49 -12.03
C GLN A 40 -9.50 -5.61 -10.76
N GLY A 41 -8.96 -4.48 -10.29
CA GLY A 41 -8.24 -4.38 -9.03
C GLY A 41 -6.74 -4.70 -9.10
N GLU A 42 -6.08 -4.41 -10.23
CA GLU A 42 -4.65 -4.73 -10.39
C GLU A 42 -3.76 -3.93 -9.45
N GLY A 43 -4.01 -2.62 -9.26
CA GLY A 43 -3.24 -1.81 -8.31
C GLY A 43 -3.41 -2.27 -6.86
N VAL A 44 -4.63 -2.66 -6.47
CA VAL A 44 -4.90 -3.28 -5.16
C VAL A 44 -4.11 -4.58 -5.02
N ALA A 45 -4.12 -5.44 -6.04
CA ALA A 45 -3.37 -6.69 -6.01
C ALA A 45 -1.84 -6.47 -5.97
N GLN A 46 -1.32 -5.39 -6.55
CA GLN A 46 0.10 -5.02 -6.45
C GLN A 46 0.47 -4.67 -5.01
N ALA A 47 -0.34 -3.84 -4.34
CA ALA A 47 -0.15 -3.52 -2.92
C ALA A 47 -0.17 -4.78 -2.03
N LEU A 48 -1.15 -5.67 -2.22
CA LEU A 48 -1.23 -6.94 -1.49
C LEU A 48 -0.01 -7.83 -1.75
N TRP A 49 0.46 -7.91 -3.00
CA TRP A 49 1.63 -8.70 -3.34
C TRP A 49 2.89 -8.14 -2.67
N LEU A 50 3.14 -6.82 -2.71
CA LEU A 50 4.28 -6.19 -2.06
C LEU A 50 4.34 -6.49 -0.55
N LEU A 51 3.18 -6.42 0.13
CA LEU A 51 3.00 -6.81 1.53
C LEU A 51 3.21 -8.32 1.78
N GLY A 52 3.22 -9.13 0.73
CA GLY A 52 3.38 -10.58 0.82
C GLY A 52 2.11 -11.31 1.25
N VAL A 53 0.95 -10.84 0.78
CA VAL A 53 -0.34 -11.46 1.07
C VAL A 53 -1.13 -11.73 -0.21
N ARG A 54 -2.05 -12.69 -0.16
CA ARG A 54 -2.99 -12.99 -1.25
C ARG A 54 -4.44 -12.76 -0.81
N PRO A 55 -5.31 -12.22 -1.68
CA PRO A 55 -6.71 -12.01 -1.33
C PRO A 55 -7.44 -13.35 -1.21
N VAL A 56 -8.23 -13.51 -0.16
CA VAL A 56 -9.13 -14.65 0.05
C VAL A 56 -10.54 -14.22 -0.32
N ARG A 57 -11.23 -15.11 -1.06
CA ARG A 57 -12.60 -14.89 -1.49
C ARG A 57 -13.57 -15.73 -0.67
N ASP A 58 -14.72 -15.15 -0.34
CA ASP A 58 -15.81 -15.88 0.31
C ASP A 58 -16.60 -16.74 -0.70
N ALA A 59 -17.62 -17.45 -0.21
CA ALA A 59 -18.49 -18.29 -1.02
C ALA A 59 -19.26 -17.52 -2.11
N LEU A 60 -19.39 -16.19 -1.99
CA LEU A 60 -20.00 -15.30 -2.97
C LEU A 60 -18.96 -14.66 -3.90
N ASN A 61 -17.73 -15.18 -3.89
CA ASN A 61 -16.60 -14.72 -4.70
C ASN A 61 -16.16 -13.27 -4.38
N ARG A 62 -16.51 -12.73 -3.21
CA ARG A 62 -16.08 -11.39 -2.76
C ARG A 62 -14.75 -11.50 -2.04
N ALA A 63 -13.80 -10.62 -2.35
CA ALA A 63 -12.54 -10.54 -1.62
C ALA A 63 -12.77 -9.88 -0.25
N THR A 64 -12.75 -10.66 0.82
CA THR A 64 -13.15 -10.23 2.17
C THR A 64 -12.04 -10.37 3.20
N GLY A 65 -10.98 -11.11 2.87
CA GLY A 65 -9.83 -11.30 3.73
C GLY A 65 -8.54 -11.45 2.94
N VAL A 66 -7.44 -11.61 3.67
CA VAL A 66 -6.13 -11.91 3.09
C VAL A 66 -5.51 -13.09 3.79
N GLU A 67 -4.72 -13.85 3.06
CA GLU A 67 -3.88 -14.92 3.55
C GLU A 67 -2.42 -14.51 3.42
N ILE A 68 -1.63 -14.82 4.45
CA ILE A 68 -0.20 -14.52 4.48
C ILE A 68 0.52 -15.52 3.57
N ILE A 69 1.37 -15.00 2.68
CA ILE A 69 2.32 -15.82 1.92
C ILE A 69 3.51 -16.08 2.84
N PRO A 70 3.86 -17.34 3.16
CA PRO A 70 5.05 -17.65 3.97
C PRO A 70 6.32 -17.10 3.31
N LEU A 71 7.32 -16.71 4.10
CA LEU A 71 8.58 -16.14 3.56
C LEU A 71 9.31 -17.14 2.66
N GLU A 72 9.17 -18.43 2.92
CA GLU A 72 9.72 -19.52 2.11
C GLU A 72 9.08 -19.59 0.72
N GLU A 73 7.84 -19.15 0.57
CA GLU A 73 7.20 -19.02 -0.75
C GLU A 73 7.47 -17.64 -1.35
N LEU A 74 7.49 -16.59 -0.51
CA LEU A 74 7.65 -15.20 -0.94
C LEU A 74 9.06 -14.91 -1.49
N GLN A 75 10.10 -15.55 -0.92
CA GLN A 75 11.51 -15.47 -1.34
C GLN A 75 12.09 -14.05 -1.38
N ARG A 76 11.51 -13.12 -0.60
CA ARG A 76 11.98 -11.75 -0.42
C ARG A 76 11.38 -11.14 0.86
N PRO A 77 11.88 -9.98 1.32
CA PRO A 77 11.23 -9.24 2.38
C PRO A 77 9.80 -8.80 2.00
N ARG A 78 8.95 -8.65 3.02
CA ARG A 78 7.69 -7.92 2.91
C ARG A 78 7.99 -6.43 2.84
N ILE A 79 7.50 -5.78 1.80
CA ILE A 79 7.77 -4.37 1.53
C ILE A 79 6.68 -3.54 2.21
N ASP A 80 7.06 -2.48 2.93
CA ASP A 80 6.07 -1.56 3.49
C ASP A 80 5.43 -0.74 2.37
N VAL A 81 4.13 -0.51 2.44
CA VAL A 81 3.38 0.15 1.37
C VAL A 81 2.54 1.26 1.94
N VAL A 82 2.87 2.50 1.60
CA VAL A 82 2.03 3.66 1.89
C VAL A 82 1.08 3.86 0.71
N MET A 83 -0.22 3.78 0.96
CA MET A 83 -1.24 3.79 -0.07
C MET A 83 -2.06 5.08 0.04
N THR A 84 -1.94 5.94 -0.97
CA THR A 84 -2.80 7.11 -1.13
C THR A 84 -3.91 6.76 -2.11
N VAL A 85 -5.13 6.61 -1.62
CA VAL A 85 -6.29 6.30 -2.46
C VAL A 85 -7.02 7.58 -2.86
N SER A 86 -7.40 7.71 -4.12
CA SER A 86 -8.14 8.89 -4.58
C SER A 86 -9.52 8.99 -3.93
N GLY A 87 -10.12 10.18 -3.86
CA GLY A 87 -11.48 10.34 -3.33
C GLY A 87 -12.52 9.46 -4.05
N ILE A 88 -12.39 9.28 -5.37
CA ILE A 88 -13.24 8.36 -6.15
C ILE A 88 -13.02 6.90 -5.70
N PHE A 89 -11.77 6.51 -5.41
CA PHE A 89 -11.50 5.18 -4.89
C PHE A 89 -12.16 4.98 -3.52
N ARG A 90 -12.03 5.96 -2.62
CA ARG A 90 -12.66 5.95 -1.29
C ARG A 90 -14.18 5.74 -1.37
N ASP A 91 -14.83 6.46 -2.28
CA ASP A 91 -16.29 6.45 -2.40
C ASP A 91 -16.81 5.13 -3.02
N LEU A 92 -16.07 4.50 -3.93
CA LEU A 92 -16.50 3.28 -4.62
C LEU A 92 -16.01 1.98 -3.97
N PHE A 93 -14.88 2.02 -3.27
CA PHE A 93 -14.15 0.83 -2.82
C PHE A 93 -13.85 0.82 -1.33
N THR A 94 -14.74 1.37 -0.49
CA THR A 94 -14.59 1.36 0.97
C THR A 94 -14.28 -0.05 1.53
N PRO A 95 -14.95 -1.14 1.12
CA PRO A 95 -14.59 -2.48 1.60
C PRO A 95 -13.16 -2.90 1.24
N THR A 96 -12.66 -2.45 0.09
CA THR A 96 -11.29 -2.71 -0.35
C THR A 96 -10.27 -1.91 0.46
N MET A 97 -10.59 -0.68 0.88
CA MET A 97 -9.74 0.07 1.81
C MET A 97 -9.61 -0.67 3.14
N THR A 98 -10.73 -1.18 3.68
CA THR A 98 -10.71 -2.01 4.89
C THR A 98 -9.89 -3.28 4.70
N LEU A 99 -9.94 -3.90 3.52
CA LEU A 99 -9.12 -5.07 3.21
C LEU A 99 -7.62 -4.75 3.21
N LEU A 100 -7.22 -3.61 2.62
CA LEU A 100 -5.83 -3.16 2.59
C LEU A 100 -5.31 -2.84 3.99
N ASP A 101 -6.08 -2.12 4.81
CA ASP A 101 -5.73 -1.81 6.20
C ASP A 101 -5.58 -3.10 7.04
N LYS A 102 -6.54 -4.04 6.91
CA LYS A 102 -6.44 -5.37 7.54
C LYS A 102 -5.17 -6.12 7.12
N ALA A 103 -4.78 -6.02 5.85
CA ALA A 103 -3.57 -6.66 5.35
C ALA A 103 -2.31 -6.11 6.02
N VAL A 104 -2.16 -4.78 6.06
CA VAL A 104 -1.03 -4.10 6.69
C VAL A 104 -0.94 -4.48 8.16
N ARG A 105 -2.05 -4.37 8.91
CA ARG A 105 -2.10 -4.72 10.34
C ARG A 105 -1.72 -6.17 10.59
N ARG A 106 -2.24 -7.10 9.78
CA ARG A 106 -1.93 -8.51 9.92
C ARG A 106 -0.46 -8.81 9.63
N VAL A 107 0.13 -8.15 8.63
CA VAL A 107 1.56 -8.30 8.28
C VAL A 107 2.47 -7.69 9.35
N ALA A 108 2.11 -6.53 9.89
CA ALA A 108 2.91 -5.85 10.92
C ALA A 108 3.05 -6.68 12.21
N LEU A 109 2.03 -7.49 12.53
CA LEU A 109 1.98 -8.32 13.73
C LEU A 109 2.66 -9.70 13.57
N LEU A 110 3.15 -10.05 12.38
CA LEU A 110 3.85 -11.32 12.18
C LEU A 110 5.15 -11.36 13.00
N ASP A 111 5.45 -12.53 13.55
CA ASP A 111 6.72 -12.78 14.24
C ASP A 111 7.80 -13.15 13.22
N GLU A 112 8.31 -12.12 12.53
CA GLU A 112 9.33 -12.24 11.48
C GLU A 112 10.50 -11.27 11.77
N PRO A 113 11.72 -11.58 11.31
CA PRO A 113 12.86 -10.67 11.43
C PRO A 113 12.57 -9.31 10.77
N PRO A 114 12.96 -8.17 11.38
CA PRO A 114 12.76 -6.84 10.80
C PRO A 114 13.40 -6.63 9.43
N GLU A 115 14.43 -7.40 9.09
CA GLU A 115 15.12 -7.38 7.79
C GLU A 115 14.30 -8.06 6.69
N MET A 116 13.36 -8.93 7.07
CA MET A 116 12.45 -9.66 6.16
C MET A 116 11.01 -9.13 6.22
N ASN A 117 10.70 -8.22 7.14
CA ASN A 117 9.39 -7.60 7.24
C ASN A 117 9.54 -6.10 7.55
N TYR A 118 9.57 -5.29 6.50
CA TYR A 118 9.75 -3.85 6.63
C TYR A 118 8.53 -3.14 7.24
N VAL A 119 7.34 -3.75 7.15
CA VAL A 119 6.14 -3.22 7.84
C VAL A 119 6.33 -3.29 9.36
N ARG A 120 6.75 -4.45 9.87
CA ARG A 120 7.03 -4.65 11.31
C ARG A 120 8.19 -3.78 11.78
N ARG A 121 9.24 -3.68 10.96
CA ARG A 121 10.39 -2.82 11.24
C ARG A 121 9.95 -1.37 11.43
N HIS A 122 9.26 -0.79 10.45
CA HIS A 122 8.83 0.61 10.53
C HIS A 122 7.79 0.84 11.63
N LEU A 123 6.93 -0.14 11.91
CA LEU A 123 6.04 -0.08 13.07
C LEU A 123 6.86 0.07 14.37
N SER A 124 7.87 -0.78 14.56
CA SER A 124 8.71 -0.75 15.76
C SER A 124 9.47 0.59 15.87
N GLU A 125 10.07 1.04 14.77
CA GLU A 125 10.75 2.35 14.69
C GLU A 125 9.78 3.51 15.01
N ALA A 126 8.54 3.47 14.54
CA ALA A 126 7.53 4.50 14.84
C ALA A 126 7.11 4.49 16.32
N MET A 127 6.96 3.31 16.93
CA MET A 127 6.66 3.19 18.36
C MET A 127 7.82 3.72 19.23
N GLU A 128 9.07 3.45 18.84
CA GLU A 128 10.26 4.00 19.51
C GLU A 128 10.36 5.53 19.38
N GLN A 129 9.89 6.09 18.27
CA GLN A 129 9.84 7.53 18.02
C GLN A 129 8.68 8.25 18.73
N GLY A 130 7.89 7.54 19.52
CA GLY A 130 6.85 8.12 20.38
C GLY A 130 5.46 8.13 19.77
N ALA A 131 5.15 7.26 18.79
CA ALA A 131 3.76 7.01 18.42
C ALA A 131 2.97 6.55 19.65
N SER A 132 1.86 7.24 19.92
CA SER A 132 1.04 7.06 21.12
C SER A 132 0.37 5.69 21.17
N GLU A 133 -0.09 5.21 20.02
CA GLU A 133 -0.88 3.99 19.91
C GLU A 133 -0.47 3.17 18.68
N PHE A 134 -0.67 1.85 18.75
CA PHE A 134 -0.42 0.93 17.64
C PHE A 134 -1.19 1.34 16.38
N ASP A 135 -2.43 1.80 16.54
CA ASP A 135 -3.31 2.19 15.43
C ASP A 135 -2.73 3.35 14.62
N ASP A 136 -2.09 4.33 15.29
CA ASP A 136 -1.44 5.45 14.62
C ASP A 136 -0.20 4.96 13.85
N ALA A 137 0.62 4.12 14.49
CA ALA A 137 1.91 3.67 13.94
C ALA A 137 1.76 2.72 12.74
N VAL A 138 0.68 1.92 12.69
CA VAL A 138 0.43 0.93 11.64
C VAL A 138 -0.36 1.47 10.44
N THR A 139 -0.90 2.69 10.53
CA THR A 139 -1.76 3.25 9.48
C THR A 139 -0.97 3.49 8.20
N ARG A 140 -1.49 2.98 7.08
CA ARG A 140 -0.86 3.08 5.74
C ARG A 140 -1.83 3.42 4.60
N VAL A 141 -3.13 3.44 4.86
CA VAL A 141 -4.16 3.72 3.84
C VAL A 141 -4.72 5.11 4.08
N PHE A 142 -4.37 6.05 3.21
CA PHE A 142 -4.74 7.46 3.33
C PHE A 142 -5.63 7.89 2.17
N SER A 143 -6.49 8.88 2.40
CA SER A 143 -7.30 9.51 1.36
C SER A 143 -7.64 10.94 1.74
N ASN A 144 -8.24 11.68 0.82
CA ASN A 144 -8.89 12.94 1.11
C ASN A 144 -10.01 12.76 2.14
N ALA A 145 -10.28 13.81 2.92
CA ALA A 145 -11.48 13.87 3.75
C ALA A 145 -12.76 13.68 2.90
N PRO A 146 -13.84 13.10 3.46
CA PRO A 146 -15.10 12.90 2.75
C PRO A 146 -15.57 14.17 2.01
N GLY A 147 -16.03 14.00 0.77
CA GLY A 147 -16.46 15.12 -0.08
C GLY A 147 -15.33 15.91 -0.77
N ASN A 148 -14.05 15.65 -0.43
CA ASN A 148 -12.90 16.28 -1.06
C ASN A 148 -12.19 15.32 -2.04
N TYR A 149 -11.58 15.90 -3.08
CA TYR A 149 -10.92 15.18 -4.19
C TYR A 149 -9.66 15.92 -4.64
N GLY A 150 -8.57 15.17 -4.89
CA GLY A 150 -7.31 15.73 -5.37
C GLY A 150 -6.48 16.38 -4.26
N THR A 151 -5.28 16.81 -4.58
CA THR A 151 -4.35 17.42 -3.61
C THR A 151 -4.33 18.95 -3.67
N ASN A 152 -5.16 19.55 -4.53
CA ASN A 152 -5.13 20.97 -4.93
C ASN A 152 -3.84 21.44 -5.62
N VAL A 153 -2.77 20.65 -5.62
CA VAL A 153 -1.53 20.91 -6.38
C VAL A 153 -1.82 21.25 -7.83
N ASN A 154 -2.75 20.53 -8.47
CA ASN A 154 -3.14 20.78 -9.85
C ASN A 154 -3.68 22.21 -10.05
N PHE A 155 -4.49 22.73 -9.12
CA PHE A 155 -5.03 24.09 -9.20
C PHE A 155 -3.94 25.12 -8.94
N MET A 156 -3.11 24.92 -7.91
CA MET A 156 -1.99 25.82 -7.61
C MET A 156 -1.02 25.96 -8.78
N VAL A 157 -0.72 24.84 -9.46
CA VAL A 157 0.11 24.86 -10.67
C VAL A 157 -0.59 25.58 -11.83
N MET A 158 -1.87 25.31 -12.08
CA MET A 158 -2.62 25.95 -13.16
C MET A 158 -2.74 27.46 -12.97
N ASP A 159 -2.96 27.91 -11.73
CA ASP A 159 -3.12 29.33 -11.40
C ASP A 159 -1.78 30.01 -11.09
N SER A 160 -0.66 29.29 -11.17
CA SER A 160 0.68 29.75 -10.77
C SER A 160 0.72 30.34 -9.34
N GLN A 161 -0.10 29.80 -8.44
CA GLN A 161 -0.21 30.20 -7.04
C GLN A 161 0.71 29.36 -6.15
N TRP A 162 2.01 29.37 -6.44
CA TRP A 162 3.02 28.66 -5.66
C TRP A 162 4.38 29.37 -5.80
N ASP A 163 5.12 29.47 -4.69
CA ASP A 163 6.44 30.11 -4.66
C ASP A 163 7.58 29.08 -4.55
N THR A 164 7.35 28.00 -3.80
CA THR A 164 8.33 26.94 -3.55
C THR A 164 7.69 25.56 -3.63
N ALA A 165 8.52 24.53 -3.84
CA ALA A 165 8.07 23.14 -3.83
C ALA A 165 7.49 22.70 -2.47
N GLU A 166 7.82 23.37 -1.37
CA GLU A 166 7.27 23.10 -0.03
C GLU A 166 5.81 23.56 0.10
N THR A 167 5.36 24.46 -0.78
CA THR A 167 3.99 24.99 -0.79
C THR A 167 3.04 24.11 -1.62
N LEU A 168 3.59 23.23 -2.46
CA LEU A 168 2.87 22.22 -3.27
C LEU A 168 2.71 20.92 -2.48
#